data_AF-A0A7Y9KE29-F1
#
_entry.id   AF-A0A7Y9KE29-F1
#
_cell.length_a   1.000
_cell.length_b   1.000
_cell.length_c   1.000
_cell.angle_alpha   90.00
_cell.angle_beta   90.00
_cell.angle_gamma   90.00
#
_symmetry.space_group_name_H-M   'P 1'
#
loop_
_entity.id
_entity.type
_entity.pdbx_description
1 polymer ?
#
loop_
_entity_poly.entity_id
_entity_poly.type
_entity_poly.pdbx_seq_one_letter_code
_entity_poly.pdbx_strand_id
1 'polypeptide(L)'
;MPPDEPPCAPAPPPRPGPARQAAEPLAWWTALLAVYLALVPAISPTEITVGALTAAVGAAAAVAARRVLLTTGTARPPGSGREPAAGRDASRRPVAPVRLLLPPLARLPAQIVADTARITVRGATGGHWTTPAAPPGPAARGAATLLMSASPGTYVGGVDPERGLLRVHRLTGPSPFERSLRRAGLIDDPPAQGPREGGPREGGPR
;
A
#
# COMPACT_ATOMS: atom_id res chain seq x y z
N MET A 1 0.18 -7.25 52.87
CA MET A 1 0.03 -7.02 51.42
C MET A 1 0.90 -8.04 50.72
N PRO A 2 0.34 -8.93 49.89
CA PRO A 2 1.14 -9.80 49.04
C PRO A 2 1.91 -8.95 48.02
N PRO A 3 3.16 -9.29 47.68
CA PRO A 3 3.91 -8.61 46.64
C PRO A 3 3.23 -8.83 45.28
N ASP A 4 2.99 -7.74 44.55
CA ASP A 4 2.47 -7.78 43.19
C ASP A 4 3.44 -8.58 42.30
N GLU A 5 3.00 -9.75 41.83
CA GLU A 5 3.74 -10.51 40.83
C GLU A 5 3.89 -9.66 39.56
N PRO A 6 5.10 -9.50 39.02
CA PRO A 6 5.30 -8.74 37.80
C PRO A 6 4.50 -9.40 36.67
N PRO A 7 3.79 -8.62 35.84
CA PRO A 7 2.96 -9.16 34.77
C PRO A 7 3.81 -10.08 33.88
N CYS A 8 3.37 -11.33 33.82
CA CYS A 8 4.05 -12.40 33.10
C CYS A 8 4.32 -11.94 31.66
N ALA A 9 5.59 -11.91 31.27
CA ALA A 9 5.99 -11.39 29.96
C ALA A 9 5.30 -12.22 28.85
N PRO A 10 4.66 -11.56 27.86
CA PRO A 10 3.98 -12.28 26.79
C PRO A 10 4.98 -13.15 26.02
N ALA A 11 4.58 -14.39 25.74
CA ALA A 11 5.41 -15.35 25.03
C ALA A 11 5.86 -14.79 23.66
N PRO A 12 7.11 -15.05 23.23
CA PRO A 12 7.60 -14.57 21.95
C PRO A 12 6.77 -15.18 20.80
N PRO A 13 6.50 -14.41 19.74
CA PRO A 13 5.72 -14.89 18.62
C PRO A 13 6.43 -16.03 17.88
N PRO A 14 5.68 -16.99 17.32
CA PRO A 14 6.25 -18.11 16.58
C PRO A 14 7.05 -17.62 15.37
N ARG A 15 8.27 -18.14 15.21
CA ARG A 15 9.12 -17.85 14.06
C ARG A 15 8.47 -18.44 12.79
N PRO A 16 8.46 -17.73 11.65
CA PRO A 16 7.96 -18.28 10.40
C PRO A 16 8.79 -19.49 9.99
N GLY A 17 8.11 -20.62 9.74
CA GLY A 17 8.77 -21.86 9.33
C GLY A 17 9.51 -21.75 8.00
N PRO A 18 10.47 -22.66 7.73
CA PRO A 18 11.36 -22.61 6.56
C PRO A 18 10.60 -22.60 5.21
N ALA A 19 9.46 -23.31 5.13
CA ALA A 19 8.62 -23.33 3.94
C ALA A 19 8.12 -21.93 3.53
N ARG A 20 7.76 -21.10 4.51
CA ARG A 20 7.29 -19.73 4.25
C ARG A 20 8.41 -18.81 3.78
N GLN A 21 9.64 -19.07 4.23
CA GLN A 21 10.82 -18.31 3.81
C GLN A 21 11.23 -18.62 2.37
N ALA A 22 11.06 -19.87 1.92
CA ALA A 22 11.34 -20.27 0.54
C ALA A 22 10.24 -19.85 -0.46
N ALA A 23 9.00 -19.70 0.00
CA ALA A 23 7.88 -19.30 -0.85
C ALA A 23 8.07 -17.88 -1.45
N GLU A 24 8.71 -16.97 -0.71
CA GLU A 24 8.92 -15.60 -1.16
C GLU A 24 9.87 -15.47 -2.36
N PRO A 25 11.12 -15.97 -2.34
CA PRO A 25 12.01 -15.92 -3.50
C PRO A 25 11.44 -16.69 -4.70
N LEU A 26 10.73 -17.80 -4.46
CA LEU A 26 10.07 -18.56 -5.52
C LEU A 26 8.94 -17.73 -6.17
N ALA A 27 8.15 -17.00 -5.39
CA ALA A 27 7.12 -16.11 -5.91
C ALA A 27 7.72 -14.96 -6.74
N TRP A 28 8.82 -14.36 -6.31
CA TRP A 28 9.53 -13.35 -7.10
C TRP A 28 10.12 -13.92 -8.38
N TRP A 29 10.73 -15.11 -8.30
CA TRP A 29 11.30 -15.80 -9.46
C TRP A 29 10.24 -16.09 -10.52
N THR A 30 9.12 -16.71 -10.10
CA THR A 30 8.00 -17.02 -11.00
C THR A 30 7.39 -15.77 -11.63
N ALA A 31 7.19 -14.70 -10.86
CA ALA A 31 6.66 -13.44 -11.39
C ALA A 31 7.60 -12.81 -12.43
N LEU A 32 8.90 -12.73 -12.14
CA LEU A 32 9.90 -12.15 -13.07
C LEU A 32 10.05 -12.99 -14.33
N LEU A 33 10.05 -14.32 -14.20
CA LEU A 33 10.09 -15.22 -15.36
C LEU A 33 8.85 -15.04 -16.23
N ALA A 34 7.66 -14.95 -15.64
CA ALA A 34 6.42 -14.72 -16.37
C ALA A 34 6.45 -13.39 -17.13
N VAL A 35 6.95 -12.32 -16.50
CA VAL A 35 7.13 -11.01 -17.16
C VAL A 35 8.12 -11.11 -18.33
N TYR A 36 9.25 -11.79 -18.13
CA TYR A 36 10.23 -12.01 -19.20
C TYR A 36 9.61 -12.73 -20.40
N LEU A 37 8.93 -13.86 -20.16
CA LEU A 37 8.29 -14.65 -21.23
C LEU A 37 7.18 -13.88 -21.95
N ALA A 38 6.50 -12.96 -21.28
CA ALA A 38 5.50 -12.10 -21.91
C ALA A 38 6.11 -11.03 -22.84
N LEU A 39 7.39 -10.69 -22.66
CA LEU A 39 8.10 -9.69 -23.46
C LEU A 39 8.80 -10.29 -24.68
N VAL A 40 9.14 -11.57 -24.65
CA VAL A 40 9.85 -12.22 -25.76
C VAL A 40 8.83 -12.75 -26.78
N PRO A 41 8.94 -12.36 -28.07
CA PRO A 41 7.98 -12.75 -29.10
C PRO A 41 8.12 -14.21 -29.58
N ALA A 42 9.26 -14.86 -29.31
CA ALA A 42 9.51 -16.26 -29.63
C ALA A 42 9.90 -17.00 -28.35
N ILE A 43 9.48 -18.27 -28.22
CA ILE A 43 9.81 -19.09 -27.06
C ILE A 43 10.71 -20.23 -27.53
N SER A 44 12.02 -20.04 -27.40
CA SER A 44 13.01 -21.11 -27.56
C SER A 44 13.46 -21.67 -26.21
N PRO A 45 13.93 -22.93 -26.15
CA PRO A 45 14.52 -23.50 -24.93
C PRO A 45 15.64 -22.63 -24.36
N THR A 46 16.48 -22.06 -25.22
CA THR A 46 17.57 -21.16 -24.83
C THR A 46 17.05 -19.89 -24.17
N GLU A 47 16.04 -19.23 -24.75
CA GLU A 47 15.44 -18.03 -24.14
C GLU A 47 14.77 -18.33 -22.80
N ILE A 48 14.14 -19.50 -22.64
CA ILE A 48 13.58 -19.93 -21.35
C ILE A 48 14.70 -20.05 -20.31
N THR A 49 15.83 -20.68 -20.65
CA THR A 49 16.95 -20.83 -19.71
C THR A 49 17.56 -19.50 -19.31
N VAL A 50 17.78 -18.59 -20.27
CA VAL A 50 18.30 -17.23 -20.02
C VAL A 50 17.32 -16.44 -19.15
N GLY A 51 16.02 -16.49 -19.46
CA GLY A 51 14.96 -15.86 -18.69
C GLY A 51 14.89 -16.39 -17.26
N ALA A 52 14.97 -17.71 -17.07
CA ALA A 52 14.94 -18.36 -15.77
C ALA A 52 16.14 -17.96 -14.88
N LEU A 53 17.34 -17.92 -15.45
CA LEU A 53 18.56 -17.48 -14.76
C LEU A 53 18.48 -15.99 -14.39
N THR A 54 18.07 -15.15 -15.34
CA THR A 54 17.90 -13.71 -15.12
C THR A 54 16.86 -13.43 -14.04
N ALA A 55 15.73 -14.14 -14.07
CA ALA A 55 14.70 -14.07 -13.04
C ALA A 55 15.21 -14.53 -11.67
N ALA A 56 16.12 -15.50 -11.59
CA ALA A 56 16.70 -15.98 -10.34
C ALA A 56 17.59 -14.91 -9.69
N VAL A 57 18.45 -14.27 -10.49
CA VAL A 57 19.26 -13.14 -10.03
C VAL A 57 18.38 -11.98 -9.59
N GLY A 58 17.36 -11.63 -10.39
CA GLY A 58 16.41 -10.58 -10.06
C GLY A 58 15.63 -10.86 -8.77
N ALA A 59 15.17 -12.09 -8.55
CA ALA A 59 14.47 -12.49 -7.34
C ALA A 59 15.37 -12.40 -6.11
N ALA A 60 16.62 -12.85 -6.21
CA ALA A 60 17.60 -12.71 -5.13
C ALA A 60 17.86 -11.24 -4.78
N ALA A 61 18.06 -10.39 -5.79
CA ALA A 61 18.23 -8.96 -5.62
C ALA A 61 17.01 -8.29 -4.97
N ALA A 62 15.79 -8.65 -5.39
CA ALA A 62 14.55 -8.14 -4.81
C ALA A 62 14.40 -8.52 -3.32
N VAL A 63 14.71 -9.77 -2.96
CA VAL A 63 14.69 -10.22 -1.56
C VAL A 63 15.76 -9.50 -0.73
N ALA A 64 16.97 -9.33 -1.27
CA ALA A 64 18.04 -8.60 -0.59
C ALA A 64 17.68 -7.13 -0.37
N ALA A 65 17.21 -6.44 -1.42
CA ALA A 65 16.76 -5.05 -1.33
C ALA A 65 15.62 -4.89 -0.33
N ARG A 66 14.65 -5.82 -0.32
CA ARG A 66 13.55 -5.81 0.66
C ARG A 66 14.06 -5.95 2.09
N ARG A 67 15.03 -6.84 2.35
CA ARG A 67 15.64 -7.00 3.68
C ARG A 67 16.35 -5.72 4.12
N VAL A 68 17.09 -5.07 3.22
CA VAL A 68 17.76 -3.79 3.49
C VAL A 68 16.72 -2.70 3.79
N LEU A 69 15.69 -2.54 2.97
CA LEU A 69 14.66 -1.52 3.19
C LEU A 69 13.90 -1.72 4.51
N LEU A 70 13.61 -2.96 4.89
CA LEU A 70 12.93 -3.28 6.15
C LEU A 70 13.83 -3.08 7.38
N THR A 71 15.14 -3.27 7.25
CA THR A 71 16.09 -3.03 8.36
C THR A 71 16.35 -1.54 8.53
N THR A 72 16.60 -0.80 7.46
CA THR A 72 16.86 0.65 7.51
C THR A 72 15.65 1.45 8.00
N GLY A 73 14.42 1.04 7.66
CA GLY A 73 13.19 1.72 8.10
C GLY A 73 12.89 1.63 9.61
N THR A 74 13.61 0.79 10.36
CA THR A 74 13.43 0.65 11.82
C THR A 74 14.41 1.47 12.64
N ALA A 75 15.40 2.11 12.01
CA ALA A 75 16.32 3.03 12.67
C ALA A 75 15.62 4.37 12.95
N ARG A 76 14.63 4.37 13.86
CA ARG A 76 14.06 5.60 14.39
C ARG A 76 15.13 6.26 15.29
N PRO A 77 15.43 7.55 15.13
CA PRO A 77 16.38 8.23 16.00
C PRO A 77 15.91 8.11 17.47
N PRO A 78 16.81 7.77 18.41
CA PRO A 78 16.47 7.41 19.79
C PRO A 78 15.99 8.58 20.68
N GLY A 79 15.39 9.64 20.11
CA GLY A 79 15.11 10.90 20.81
C GLY A 79 13.64 11.28 21.02
N SER A 80 12.66 10.63 20.39
CA SER A 80 11.24 10.99 20.58
C SER A 80 10.63 10.24 21.76
N GLY A 81 10.59 10.88 22.92
CA GLY A 81 10.03 10.33 24.15
C GLY A 81 8.59 9.83 23.99
N ARG A 82 8.40 8.56 24.37
CA ARG A 82 7.19 7.97 24.97
C ARG A 82 5.85 8.23 24.24
N GLU A 83 5.51 7.34 23.31
CA GLU A 83 4.11 7.04 22.97
C GLU A 83 3.83 5.51 23.07
N PRO A 84 2.58 5.10 23.36
CA PRO A 84 2.25 3.80 23.94
C PRO A 84 2.34 2.63 22.95
N ALA A 85 2.76 1.47 23.46
CA ALA A 85 2.96 0.21 22.74
C ALA A 85 1.68 -0.48 22.18
N ALA A 86 0.53 0.21 22.14
CA ALA A 86 -0.77 -0.40 21.84
C ALA A 86 -1.05 -0.68 20.35
N GLY A 87 -0.19 -0.25 19.42
CA GLY A 87 -0.45 -0.31 17.97
C GLY A 87 0.15 -1.49 17.19
N ARG A 88 1.02 -2.33 17.79
CA ARG A 88 1.78 -3.35 17.02
C ARG A 88 0.96 -4.55 16.55
N ASP A 89 -0.19 -4.80 17.14
CA ASP A 89 -1.03 -5.94 16.75
C ASP A 89 -1.86 -5.67 15.48
N ALA A 90 -2.09 -4.41 15.11
CA ALA A 90 -2.79 -4.05 13.87
C ALA A 90 -1.99 -4.38 12.60
N SER A 91 -0.66 -4.50 12.70
CA SER A 91 0.24 -4.86 11.59
C SER A 91 0.16 -6.32 11.14
N ARG A 92 -0.57 -7.19 11.87
CA ARG A 92 -0.68 -8.62 11.55
C ARG A 92 -1.95 -9.01 10.80
N ARG A 93 -2.74 -8.05 10.31
CA ARG A 93 -3.88 -8.41 9.47
C ARG A 93 -3.38 -9.05 8.17
N PRO A 94 -3.84 -10.27 7.83
CA PRO A 94 -3.43 -10.94 6.61
C PRO A 94 -3.81 -10.07 5.41
N VAL A 95 -2.83 -9.80 4.55
CA VAL A 95 -3.03 -9.11 3.27
C VAL A 95 -4.16 -9.82 2.55
N ALA A 96 -5.20 -9.09 2.16
CA ALA A 96 -6.33 -9.64 1.45
C ALA A 96 -5.82 -10.48 0.27
N PRO A 97 -6.29 -11.74 0.11
CA PRO A 97 -5.75 -12.66 -0.88
C PRO A 97 -5.85 -12.01 -2.27
N VAL A 98 -4.76 -12.09 -3.04
CA VAL A 98 -4.58 -11.53 -4.39
C VAL A 98 -5.79 -11.76 -5.32
N ARG A 99 -6.55 -12.84 -5.08
CA ARG A 99 -7.80 -13.15 -5.79
C ARG A 99 -8.87 -12.05 -5.72
N LEU A 100 -8.93 -11.26 -4.64
CA LEU A 100 -9.86 -10.13 -4.52
C LEU A 100 -9.44 -8.91 -5.36
N LEU A 101 -8.16 -8.83 -5.73
CA LEU A 101 -7.61 -7.72 -6.52
C LEU A 101 -7.55 -7.99 -8.02
N LEU A 102 -7.63 -9.26 -8.45
CA LEU A 102 -7.60 -9.61 -9.88
C LEU A 102 -8.74 -8.94 -10.70
N PRO A 103 -10.02 -9.02 -10.28
CA PRO A 103 -11.12 -8.46 -11.05
C PRO A 103 -11.03 -6.94 -11.31
N PRO A 104 -10.70 -6.08 -10.32
CA PRO A 104 -10.53 -4.65 -10.58
C PRO A 104 -9.28 -4.36 -11.42
N LEU A 105 -8.19 -5.10 -11.25
CA LEU A 105 -6.97 -4.91 -12.04
C LEU A 105 -7.18 -5.23 -13.53
N ALA A 106 -7.94 -6.28 -13.86
CA ALA A 106 -8.23 -6.63 -15.24
C ALA A 106 -9.04 -5.56 -15.98
N ARG A 107 -9.79 -4.72 -15.26
CA ARG A 107 -10.62 -3.65 -15.84
C ARG A 107 -9.91 -2.30 -15.93
N LEU A 108 -8.71 -2.17 -15.34
CA LEU A 108 -7.98 -0.90 -15.29
C LEU A 108 -7.79 -0.26 -16.66
N PRO A 109 -7.33 -0.97 -17.72
CA PRO A 109 -7.08 -0.32 -19.01
C PRO A 109 -8.33 0.30 -19.61
N ALA A 110 -9.44 -0.46 -19.65
CA ALA A 110 -10.72 0.03 -20.18
C ALA A 110 -11.25 1.20 -19.35
N GLN A 111 -11.07 1.15 -18.03
CA GLN A 111 -11.50 2.20 -17.14
C GLN A 111 -10.65 3.48 -17.28
N ILE A 112 -9.33 3.33 -17.48
CA ILE A 112 -8.43 4.45 -17.76
C ILE A 112 -8.89 5.19 -19.02
N VAL A 113 -9.21 4.46 -20.09
CA VAL A 113 -9.72 5.03 -21.34
C VAL A 113 -11.06 5.74 -21.12
N ALA A 114 -12.00 5.10 -20.42
CA ALA A 114 -13.33 5.67 -20.18
C ALA A 114 -13.29 6.95 -19.33
N ASP A 115 -12.51 6.95 -18.25
CA ASP A 115 -12.37 8.12 -17.37
C ASP A 115 -11.60 9.25 -18.07
N THR A 116 -10.58 8.93 -18.88
CA THR A 116 -9.87 9.92 -19.72
C THR A 116 -10.83 10.57 -20.73
N ALA A 117 -11.60 9.77 -21.47
CA ALA A 117 -12.59 10.29 -22.42
C ALA A 117 -13.62 11.19 -21.74
N ARG A 118 -14.11 10.78 -20.55
CA ARG A 118 -15.04 11.60 -19.76
C ARG A 118 -14.42 12.95 -19.37
N ILE A 119 -13.18 12.97 -18.90
CA ILE A 119 -12.47 14.21 -18.51
C ILE A 119 -12.26 15.11 -19.74
N THR A 120 -11.85 14.55 -20.87
CA THR A 120 -11.67 15.33 -22.11
C THR A 120 -12.97 15.93 -22.61
N VAL A 121 -14.08 15.19 -22.58
CA VAL A 121 -15.38 15.64 -23.11
C VAL A 121 -16.06 16.66 -22.18
N ARG A 122 -16.03 16.43 -20.86
CA ARG A 122 -16.73 17.31 -19.91
C ARG A 122 -15.88 18.46 -19.39
N GLY A 123 -14.57 18.41 -19.61
CA GLY A 123 -13.59 19.25 -18.94
C GLY A 123 -13.47 18.89 -17.45
N ALA A 124 -12.38 19.35 -16.84
CA ALA A 124 -12.20 19.32 -15.39
C ALA A 124 -11.92 20.75 -14.92
N THR A 125 -12.87 21.36 -14.20
CA THR A 125 -12.75 22.73 -13.70
C THR A 125 -12.56 22.71 -12.19
N GLY A 126 -11.31 22.85 -11.75
CA GLY A 126 -10.94 22.94 -10.35
C GLY A 126 -10.94 21.58 -9.65
N GLY A 127 -9.75 21.14 -9.24
CA GLY A 127 -9.64 19.98 -8.38
C GLY A 127 -9.77 20.33 -6.90
N HIS A 128 -10.07 19.32 -6.09
CA HIS A 128 -10.11 19.46 -4.63
C HIS A 128 -9.24 18.41 -3.96
N TRP A 129 -8.67 18.76 -2.81
CA TRP A 129 -7.88 17.83 -2.00
C TRP A 129 -8.80 17.04 -1.06
N THR A 130 -8.49 15.75 -0.90
CA THR A 130 -9.14 14.83 0.03
C THR A 130 -8.10 14.03 0.78
N THR A 131 -8.47 13.49 1.94
CA THR A 131 -7.58 12.72 2.80
C THR A 131 -8.15 11.33 3.13
N PRO A 132 -8.30 10.42 2.16
CA PRO A 132 -8.72 9.05 2.46
C PRO A 132 -7.70 8.34 3.36
N ALA A 133 -8.19 7.43 4.20
CA ALA A 133 -7.36 6.53 4.98
C ALA A 133 -6.92 5.34 4.11
N ALA A 134 -5.69 4.87 4.31
CA ALA A 134 -5.17 3.67 3.69
C ALA A 134 -4.99 2.56 4.75
N PRO A 135 -5.07 1.29 4.35
CA PRO A 135 -4.86 0.17 5.26
C PRO A 135 -3.51 0.24 5.96
N PRO A 136 -3.40 -0.34 7.17
CA PRO A 136 -2.14 -0.39 7.88
C PRO A 136 -1.09 -1.17 7.09
N GLY A 137 0.15 -0.70 7.18
CA GLY A 137 1.31 -1.35 6.58
C GLY A 137 1.81 -0.67 5.29
N PRO A 138 3.14 -0.64 5.08
CA PRO A 138 3.74 0.09 3.97
C PRO A 138 3.35 -0.47 2.60
N ALA A 139 3.18 -1.78 2.47
CA ALA A 139 2.81 -2.42 1.20
C ALA A 139 1.39 -2.07 0.77
N ALA A 140 0.41 -2.15 1.68
CA ALA A 140 -0.97 -1.80 1.38
C ALA A 140 -1.12 -0.31 1.07
N ARG A 141 -0.41 0.55 1.81
CA ARG A 141 -0.35 1.99 1.56
C ARG A 141 0.31 2.33 0.22
N GLY A 142 1.39 1.64 -0.14
CA GLY A 142 2.02 1.76 -1.45
C GLY A 142 1.10 1.33 -2.58
N ALA A 143 0.41 0.20 -2.42
CA ALA A 143 -0.59 -0.26 -3.38
C ALA A 143 -1.75 0.73 -3.54
N ALA A 144 -2.30 1.23 -2.43
CA ALA A 144 -3.34 2.26 -2.46
C ALA A 144 -2.85 3.54 -3.16
N THR A 145 -1.62 3.97 -2.88
CA THR A 145 -1.00 5.15 -3.51
C THR A 145 -0.87 4.98 -5.02
N LEU A 146 -0.35 3.83 -5.46
CA LEU A 146 -0.18 3.50 -6.88
C LEU A 146 -1.52 3.41 -7.60
N LEU A 147 -2.49 2.67 -7.04
CA LEU A 147 -3.81 2.49 -7.64
C LEU A 147 -4.58 3.81 -7.71
N MET A 148 -4.52 4.64 -6.66
CA MET A 148 -5.12 5.98 -6.67
C MET A 148 -4.46 6.91 -7.69
N SER A 149 -3.14 6.80 -7.91
CA SER A 149 -2.45 7.61 -8.92
C SER A 149 -2.66 7.11 -10.35
N ALA A 150 -2.97 5.83 -10.52
CA ALA A 150 -3.28 5.23 -11.82
C ALA A 150 -4.73 5.49 -12.27
N SER A 151 -5.63 5.80 -11.35
CA SER A 151 -7.01 6.19 -11.66
C SER A 151 -7.03 7.58 -12.30
N PRO A 152 -7.61 7.76 -13.49
CA PRO A 152 -7.68 9.09 -14.10
C PRO A 152 -8.50 10.04 -13.25
N GLY A 153 -8.07 11.29 -13.20
CA GLY A 153 -8.71 12.33 -12.39
C GLY A 153 -8.35 12.28 -10.91
N THR A 154 -7.43 11.41 -10.47
CA THR A 154 -6.89 11.40 -9.11
C THR A 154 -5.37 11.37 -9.11
N TYR A 155 -4.77 12.11 -8.19
CA TYR A 155 -3.32 12.16 -8.00
C TYR A 155 -2.99 12.18 -6.51
N VAL A 156 -2.06 11.32 -6.07
CA VAL A 156 -1.61 11.33 -4.67
C VAL A 156 -0.44 12.31 -4.53
N GLY A 157 -0.68 13.43 -3.87
CA GLY A 157 0.33 14.47 -3.63
C GLY A 157 1.12 14.29 -2.33
N GLY A 158 0.75 13.32 -1.49
CA GLY A 158 1.47 13.02 -0.26
C GLY A 158 0.90 11.84 0.49
N VAL A 159 1.72 11.27 1.38
CA VAL A 159 1.36 10.16 2.26
C VAL A 159 1.77 10.55 3.68
N ASP A 160 0.82 10.49 4.62
CA ASP A 160 1.09 10.61 6.05
C ASP A 160 1.25 9.19 6.61
N PRO A 161 2.49 8.71 6.83
CA PRO A 161 2.71 7.33 7.21
C PRO A 161 2.31 7.03 8.66
N GLU A 162 2.32 8.05 9.53
CA GLU A 162 2.01 7.93 10.95
C GLU A 162 0.50 7.80 11.13
N ARG A 163 -0.29 8.62 10.42
CA ARG A 163 -1.76 8.57 10.46
C ARG A 163 -2.38 7.60 9.47
N GLY A 164 -1.59 7.07 8.54
CA GLY A 164 -2.08 6.21 7.47
C GLY A 164 -3.02 6.92 6.50
N LEU A 165 -2.81 8.22 6.27
CA LEU A 165 -3.65 9.04 5.39
C LEU A 165 -2.95 9.28 4.06
N LEU A 166 -3.72 9.34 2.97
CA LEU A 166 -3.25 9.72 1.65
C LEU A 166 -3.78 11.10 1.31
N ARG A 167 -2.93 12.05 0.90
CA ARG A 167 -3.38 13.36 0.41
C ARG A 167 -3.64 13.26 -1.08
N VAL A 168 -4.90 13.20 -1.48
CA VAL A 168 -5.33 12.93 -2.86
C VAL A 168 -5.98 14.16 -3.47
N HIS A 169 -5.42 14.66 -4.56
CA HIS A 169 -6.05 15.66 -5.42
C HIS A 169 -7.01 14.98 -6.38
N ARG A 170 -8.25 15.46 -6.45
CA ARG A 170 -9.28 14.94 -7.34
C ARG A 170 -9.72 16.02 -8.30
N LEU A 171 -9.77 15.71 -9.59
CA LEU A 171 -10.29 16.60 -10.62
C LEU A 171 -11.82 16.58 -10.70
N THR A 172 -12.45 15.49 -10.25
CA THR A 172 -13.90 15.30 -10.23
C THR A 172 -14.31 14.49 -9.00
N GLY A 173 -15.61 14.22 -8.81
CA GLY A 173 -16.10 13.35 -7.73
C GLY A 173 -15.59 11.90 -7.80
N PRO A 174 -15.95 11.04 -6.83
CA PRO A 174 -15.42 9.67 -6.74
C PRO A 174 -15.67 8.84 -7.99
N SER A 175 -14.61 8.28 -8.58
CA SER A 175 -14.71 7.42 -9.77
C SER A 175 -15.29 6.04 -9.42
N PRO A 176 -15.82 5.26 -10.39
CA PRO A 176 -16.20 3.88 -10.14
C PRO A 176 -15.02 3.02 -9.65
N PHE A 177 -13.80 3.37 -10.04
CA PHE A 177 -12.58 2.70 -9.59
C PHE A 177 -12.33 2.96 -8.11
N GLU A 178 -12.40 4.23 -7.68
CA GLU A 178 -12.29 4.59 -6.26
C GLU A 178 -13.34 3.84 -5.41
N ARG A 179 -14.59 3.77 -5.88
CA ARG A 179 -15.64 2.98 -5.21
C ARG A 179 -15.30 1.49 -5.14
N SER A 180 -14.60 0.95 -6.14
CA SER A 180 -14.12 -0.43 -6.11
C SER A 180 -13.00 -0.63 -5.10
N LEU A 181 -12.05 0.31 -5.00
CA LEU A 181 -10.98 0.27 -4.01
C LEU A 181 -11.53 0.34 -2.58
N ARG A 182 -12.55 1.18 -2.34
CA ARG A 182 -13.27 1.25 -1.06
C ARG A 182 -13.91 -0.08 -0.70
N ARG A 183 -14.63 -0.71 -1.63
CA ARG A 183 -15.22 -2.03 -1.42
C ARG A 183 -14.18 -3.12 -1.16
N ALA A 184 -12.98 -2.99 -1.72
CA ALA A 184 -11.86 -3.89 -1.45
C ALA A 184 -11.15 -3.60 -0.12
N GLY A 185 -11.56 -2.56 0.62
CA GLY A 185 -10.91 -2.13 1.86
C GLY A 185 -9.48 -1.63 1.62
N LEU A 186 -9.20 -1.08 0.43
CA LEU A 186 -7.90 -0.49 0.09
C LEU A 186 -7.82 1.01 0.37
N ILE A 187 -8.96 1.66 0.52
CA ILE A 187 -9.10 3.03 0.99
C ILE A 187 -10.40 3.16 1.78
N ASP A 188 -10.38 3.96 2.83
CA ASP A 188 -11.55 4.26 3.65
C ASP A 188 -11.74 5.77 3.78
N ASP A 189 -12.92 6.18 4.23
CA ASP A 189 -13.10 7.57 4.66
C ASP A 189 -12.18 7.86 5.86
N PRO A 190 -11.65 9.09 5.96
CA PRO A 190 -10.88 9.46 7.13
C PRO A 190 -11.73 9.15 8.38
N PRO A 191 -11.12 8.63 9.46
CA PRO A 191 -11.83 8.50 10.72
C PRO A 191 -12.45 9.85 11.03
N ALA A 192 -13.75 9.87 11.37
CA ALA A 192 -14.45 11.09 11.71
C ALA A 192 -13.56 11.83 12.70
N GLN A 193 -13.02 12.98 12.28
CA GLN A 193 -12.29 13.83 13.20
C GLN A 193 -13.32 14.11 14.29
N GLY A 194 -13.07 13.62 15.51
CA GLY A 194 -13.90 13.94 16.65
C GLY A 194 -14.15 15.45 16.66
N PRO A 195 -15.30 15.90 17.20
CA PRO A 195 -15.71 17.30 17.15
C PRO A 195 -14.47 18.14 17.45
N ARG A 196 -14.01 18.91 16.46
CA ARG A 196 -12.77 19.69 16.56
C ARG A 196 -12.92 20.50 17.84
N GLU A 197 -12.25 20.07 18.92
CA GLU A 197 -12.20 20.82 20.15
C GLU A 197 -11.73 22.20 19.74
N GLY A 198 -12.59 23.19 20.01
CA GLY A 198 -12.59 24.47 19.35
C GLY A 198 -11.18 25.05 19.29
N GLY A 199 -10.58 24.98 18.10
CA GLY A 199 -9.42 25.82 17.81
C GLY A 199 -9.84 27.26 18.10
N PRO A 200 -8.99 28.06 18.77
CA PRO A 200 -9.33 29.41 19.16
C PRO A 200 -9.86 30.12 17.94
N ARG A 201 -11.11 30.60 18.04
CA ARG A 201 -11.68 31.52 17.04
C ARG A 201 -10.68 32.67 16.97
N GLU A 202 -9.90 32.74 15.90
CA GLU A 202 -9.10 33.93 15.58
C GLU A 202 -10.10 35.08 15.47
N GLY A 203 -10.18 35.81 16.57
CA GLY A 203 -10.91 37.05 16.66
C GLY A 203 -10.09 38.14 15.98
N GLY A 204 -10.58 38.58 14.83
CA GLY A 204 -10.49 39.96 14.35
C GLY A 204 -9.20 40.39 13.64
N PRO A 205 -9.13 41.64 13.13
CA PRO A 205 -10.11 42.73 13.24
C PRO A 205 -10.76 43.15 11.91
N ARG A 206 -11.67 44.12 12.03
CA ARG A 206 -12.46 44.78 10.97
C ARG A 206 -11.62 45.67 10.06
#